data_AF-A0A3M8LN20-F1
#
_entry.id   AF-A0A3M8LN20-F1
#
_cell.length_a   1.000
_cell.length_b   1.000
_cell.length_c   1.000
_cell.angle_alpha   90.00
_cell.angle_beta   90.00
_cell.angle_gamma   90.00
#
_symmetry.space_group_name_H-M   'P 1'
#
loop_
_entity.id
_entity.type
_entity.pdbx_description
1 polymer ?
#
loop_
_entity_poly.entity_id
_entity_poly.type
_entity_poly.pdbx_seq_one_letter_code
_entity_poly.pdbx_strand_id
1 'polypeptide(L)'
;MPDVRERIVTAAYPMFVNRGIRDVTLDEIRRQAEVTAAQFSAEFASRDDVAAVCLQRREAIWTIGVVEAGARARGTTPEECLLAIFDVFDDWFHRDDYEACTFVNVLLEMGRDHPLGRASCEHLEHIRQLVGRLAAEAELDRVEEFTLSCHILMKGSIINAAEGDIEAASRSKAMARDLVARHQPVHASGSSHAEHVEWLQLHGLDADAFTFSGAEPERPVQSAPSAAVRGPVHADADVAYYLDFDLA
;
A
#
# COMPACT_ATOMS: atom_id res chain seq x y z
N MET A 1 -32.28 5.09 -12.11
CA MET A 1 -31.67 6.04 -11.15
C MET A 1 -31.06 5.22 -10.04
N PRO A 2 -29.84 5.56 -9.57
CA PRO A 2 -29.26 4.91 -8.41
C PRO A 2 -30.20 5.01 -7.21
N ASP A 3 -30.19 3.99 -6.35
CA ASP A 3 -31.01 4.01 -5.13
C ASP A 3 -30.54 5.13 -4.17
N VAL A 4 -31.34 5.41 -3.14
CA VAL A 4 -31.07 6.50 -2.19
C VAL A 4 -29.74 6.31 -1.48
N ARG A 5 -29.40 5.06 -1.12
CA ARG A 5 -28.16 4.70 -0.44
C ARG A 5 -26.95 5.05 -1.30
N GLU A 6 -26.99 4.66 -2.57
CA GLU A 6 -25.92 4.88 -3.53
C GLU A 6 -25.70 6.37 -3.82
N ARG A 7 -26.78 7.15 -3.91
CA ARG A 7 -26.69 8.61 -4.04
C ARG A 7 -26.01 9.24 -2.83
N ILE A 8 -26.33 8.79 -1.61
CA ILE A 8 -25.70 9.28 -0.37
C ILE A 8 -24.21 8.96 -0.35
N VAL A 9 -23.83 7.70 -0.64
CA VAL A 9 -22.43 7.25 -0.64
C VAL A 9 -21.62 7.99 -1.71
N THR A 10 -22.15 8.08 -2.94
CA THR A 10 -21.51 8.78 -4.06
C THR A 10 -21.29 10.26 -3.76
N ALA A 11 -22.27 10.92 -3.12
CA ALA A 11 -22.16 12.30 -2.71
C ALA A 11 -21.15 12.52 -1.57
N ALA A 12 -21.13 11.63 -0.58
CA ALA A 12 -20.29 11.78 0.62
C ALA A 12 -18.81 11.48 0.36
N TYR A 13 -18.53 10.51 -0.51
CA TYR A 13 -17.18 10.02 -0.78
C TYR A 13 -16.16 11.13 -1.09
N PRO A 14 -16.35 12.01 -2.10
CA PRO A 14 -15.38 13.06 -2.38
C PRO A 14 -15.28 14.10 -1.27
N MET A 15 -16.35 14.32 -0.51
CA MET A 15 -16.33 15.23 0.62
C MET A 15 -15.40 14.71 1.71
N PHE A 16 -15.48 13.41 2.03
CA PHE A 16 -14.58 12.77 2.99
C PHE A 16 -13.14 12.75 2.50
N VAL A 17 -12.93 12.51 1.20
CA VAL A 17 -11.58 12.53 0.62
C VAL A 17 -10.94 13.92 0.71
N ASN A 18 -11.67 14.97 0.35
CA ASN A 18 -11.11 16.31 0.24
C ASN A 18 -11.05 17.08 1.57
N ARG A 19 -11.94 16.77 2.52
CA ARG A 19 -12.09 17.53 3.77
C ARG A 19 -11.86 16.71 5.04
N GLY A 20 -11.78 15.38 4.94
CA GLY A 20 -11.81 14.50 6.11
C GLY A 20 -13.22 14.25 6.61
N ILE A 21 -13.38 13.25 7.46
CA ILE A 21 -14.69 12.78 7.94
C ILE A 21 -15.29 13.79 8.93
N ARG A 22 -14.48 14.33 9.83
CA ARG A 22 -14.92 15.23 10.90
C ARG A 22 -15.50 16.54 10.39
N ASP A 23 -14.95 17.06 9.30
CA ASP A 23 -15.34 18.36 8.75
C ASP A 23 -16.58 18.28 7.86
N VAL A 24 -17.01 17.08 7.48
CA VAL A 24 -18.24 16.86 6.70
C VAL A 24 -19.43 16.67 7.64
N THR A 25 -20.53 17.35 7.34
CA THR A 25 -21.79 17.28 8.10
C THR A 25 -22.86 16.47 7.37
N LEU A 26 -23.83 15.94 8.12
CA LEU A 26 -24.97 15.21 7.55
C LEU A 26 -25.80 16.07 6.59
N ASP A 27 -25.99 17.35 6.90
CA ASP A 27 -26.78 18.24 6.06
C ASP A 27 -26.09 18.55 4.73
N GLU A 28 -24.76 18.63 4.71
CA GLU A 28 -23.99 18.76 3.48
C GLU A 28 -24.15 17.52 2.59
N ILE A 29 -24.01 16.32 3.17
CA ILE A 29 -24.21 15.06 2.44
C ILE A 29 -25.64 14.99 1.88
N ARG A 30 -26.65 15.30 2.69
CA ARG A 30 -28.06 15.27 2.27
C ARG A 30 -28.36 16.24 1.13
N ARG A 31 -27.80 17.45 1.20
CA ARG A 31 -27.95 18.47 0.15
C ARG A 31 -27.30 17.99 -1.14
N GLN A 32 -26.08 17.48 -1.06
CA GLN A 32 -25.34 17.00 -2.23
C GLN A 32 -25.99 15.75 -2.86
N ALA A 33 -26.51 14.85 -2.05
CA ALA A 33 -27.23 13.66 -2.50
C ALA A 33 -28.67 13.96 -2.93
N GLU A 34 -29.17 15.18 -2.73
CA GLU A 34 -30.55 15.60 -2.97
C GLU A 34 -31.59 14.65 -2.31
N VAL A 35 -31.41 14.39 -1.01
CA VAL A 35 -32.30 13.53 -0.21
C VAL A 35 -32.89 14.26 0.99
N THR A 36 -34.12 13.88 1.37
CA THR A 36 -34.77 14.38 2.58
C THR A 36 -34.16 13.79 3.86
N ALA A 37 -34.45 14.37 5.02
CA ALA A 37 -34.01 13.83 6.31
C ALA A 37 -34.54 12.40 6.52
N ALA A 38 -35.82 12.18 6.19
CA ALA A 38 -36.47 10.87 6.33
C ALA A 38 -35.83 9.81 5.43
N GLN A 39 -35.50 10.17 4.18
CA GLN A 39 -34.78 9.27 3.26
C GLN A 39 -33.38 8.94 3.75
N PHE A 40 -32.64 9.94 4.26
CA PHE A 40 -31.31 9.71 4.81
C PHE A 40 -31.35 8.79 6.03
N SER A 41 -32.21 9.08 7.01
CA SER A 41 -32.34 8.29 8.24
C SER A 41 -32.86 6.87 8.01
N ALA A 42 -33.51 6.60 6.87
CA ALA A 42 -33.88 5.24 6.48
C ALA A 42 -32.67 4.39 6.04
N GLU A 43 -31.61 5.04 5.53
CA GLU A 43 -30.41 4.36 5.00
C GLU A 43 -29.23 4.35 5.98
N PHE A 44 -29.06 5.43 6.73
CA PHE A 44 -27.90 5.67 7.61
C PHE A 44 -28.30 6.38 8.89
N ALA A 45 -27.76 5.92 10.03
CA ALA A 45 -28.01 6.54 11.33
C ALA A 45 -27.04 7.69 11.62
N SER A 46 -25.84 7.63 11.05
CA SER A 46 -24.78 8.60 11.30
C SER A 46 -23.90 8.83 10.07
N ARG A 47 -23.09 9.90 10.13
CA ARG A 47 -22.05 10.16 9.13
C ARG A 47 -21.02 9.04 9.10
N ASP A 48 -20.69 8.52 10.28
CA ASP A 48 -19.69 7.47 10.42
C ASP A 48 -20.17 6.17 9.74
N ASP A 49 -21.48 5.89 9.73
CA ASP A 49 -22.03 4.77 8.96
C ASP A 49 -21.86 4.96 7.44
N VAL A 50 -22.03 6.20 6.95
CA VAL A 50 -21.78 6.53 5.53
C VAL A 50 -20.29 6.36 5.22
N ALA A 51 -19.41 6.86 6.10
CA ALA A 51 -17.97 6.74 5.95
C ALA A 51 -17.51 5.27 5.97
N ALA A 52 -18.09 4.43 6.82
CA ALA A 52 -17.79 2.99 6.85
C ALA A 52 -18.10 2.31 5.51
N VAL A 53 -19.24 2.63 4.89
CA VAL A 53 -19.58 2.11 3.56
C VAL A 53 -18.63 2.65 2.48
N CYS A 54 -18.24 3.92 2.57
CA CYS A 54 -17.23 4.50 1.68
C CYS A 54 -15.89 3.75 1.78
N LEU A 55 -15.44 3.41 2.99
CA LEU A 55 -14.21 2.63 3.22
C LEU A 55 -14.31 1.22 2.62
N GLN A 56 -15.43 0.52 2.83
CA GLN A 56 -15.67 -0.81 2.26
C GLN A 56 -15.64 -0.78 0.72
N ARG A 57 -16.29 0.21 0.10
CA ARG A 57 -16.26 0.39 -1.36
C ARG A 57 -14.85 0.68 -1.85
N ARG A 58 -14.09 1.52 -1.14
CA ARG A 58 -12.70 1.83 -1.48
C ARG A 58 -11.83 0.58 -1.45
N GLU A 59 -11.98 -0.29 -0.45
CA GLU A 59 -11.23 -1.55 -0.38
C GLU A 59 -11.53 -2.45 -1.58
N ALA A 60 -12.80 -2.69 -1.88
CA ALA A 60 -13.21 -3.59 -2.96
C ALA A 60 -12.65 -3.15 -4.32
N ILE A 61 -12.72 -1.85 -4.61
CA ILE A 61 -12.24 -1.28 -5.87
C ILE A 61 -10.70 -1.24 -5.88
N TRP A 62 -10.09 -0.68 -4.83
CA TRP A 62 -8.66 -0.37 -4.85
C TRP A 62 -7.78 -1.57 -4.53
N THR A 63 -8.00 -2.22 -3.39
CA THR A 63 -7.15 -3.31 -2.89
C THR A 63 -7.26 -4.55 -3.76
N ILE A 64 -8.50 -4.97 -4.04
CA ILE A 64 -8.77 -6.22 -4.75
C ILE A 64 -8.80 -5.97 -6.26
N GLY A 65 -9.54 -4.95 -6.70
CA GLY A 65 -9.74 -4.68 -8.13
C GLY A 65 -8.51 -4.12 -8.85
N VAL A 66 -7.88 -3.08 -8.31
CA VAL A 66 -6.80 -2.36 -9.02
C VAL A 66 -5.42 -2.93 -8.71
N VAL A 67 -5.08 -3.08 -7.43
CA VAL A 67 -3.72 -3.51 -7.04
C VAL A 67 -3.46 -4.96 -7.39
N GLU A 68 -4.34 -5.89 -7.00
CA GLU A 68 -4.11 -7.31 -7.29
C GLU A 68 -4.16 -7.59 -8.80
N ALA A 69 -5.24 -7.21 -9.46
CA ALA A 69 -5.41 -7.49 -10.88
C ALA A 69 -4.36 -6.76 -11.71
N GLY A 70 -4.04 -5.51 -11.36
CA GLY A 70 -3.02 -4.72 -12.03
C GLY A 70 -1.61 -5.32 -11.91
N ALA A 71 -1.27 -5.83 -10.73
CA ALA A 71 -0.01 -6.53 -10.51
C ALA A 71 0.05 -7.83 -11.33
N ARG A 72 -1.00 -8.66 -11.28
CA ARG A 72 -1.07 -9.93 -12.02
C ARG A 72 -1.15 -9.75 -13.54
N ALA A 73 -1.65 -8.62 -14.03
CA ALA A 73 -1.65 -8.32 -15.46
C ALA A 73 -0.27 -7.91 -16.00
N ARG A 74 0.63 -7.42 -15.14
CA ARG A 74 1.96 -6.92 -15.52
C ARG A 74 3.09 -7.93 -15.24
N GLY A 75 2.93 -8.80 -14.24
CA GLY A 75 3.91 -9.82 -13.87
C GLY A 75 3.55 -11.21 -14.39
N THR A 76 4.56 -11.97 -14.84
CA THR A 76 4.42 -13.38 -15.25
C THR A 76 4.83 -14.35 -14.15
N THR A 77 5.68 -13.91 -13.22
CA THR A 77 6.03 -14.65 -12.00
C THR A 77 5.44 -13.98 -10.75
N PRO A 78 5.29 -14.70 -9.62
CA PRO A 78 4.87 -14.09 -8.35
C PRO A 78 5.80 -12.97 -7.87
N GLU A 79 7.11 -13.09 -8.09
CA GLU A 79 8.10 -12.04 -7.84
C GLU A 79 7.83 -10.79 -8.70
N GLU A 80 7.62 -10.98 -9.99
CA GLU A 80 7.27 -9.87 -10.89
C GLU A 80 5.95 -9.22 -10.48
N CYS A 81 4.96 -10.00 -10.03
CA CYS A 81 3.70 -9.47 -9.50
C CYS A 81 3.93 -8.59 -8.26
N LEU A 82 4.79 -9.01 -7.32
CA LEU A 82 5.14 -8.19 -6.14
C LEU A 82 5.72 -6.85 -6.55
N LEU A 83 6.64 -6.85 -7.52
CA LEU A 83 7.26 -5.62 -8.01
C LEU A 83 6.29 -4.76 -8.83
N ALA A 84 5.36 -5.40 -9.54
CA ALA A 84 4.35 -4.74 -10.36
C ALA A 84 3.31 -3.95 -9.53
N ILE A 85 3.16 -4.24 -8.24
CA ILE A 85 2.37 -3.39 -7.33
C ILE A 85 2.85 -1.94 -7.39
N PHE A 86 4.17 -1.73 -7.46
CA PHE A 86 4.73 -0.39 -7.55
C PHE A 86 4.53 0.23 -8.94
N ASP A 87 4.44 -0.55 -10.01
CA ASP A 87 4.06 -0.02 -11.33
C ASP A 87 2.61 0.44 -11.35
N VAL A 88 1.71 -0.30 -10.67
CA VAL A 88 0.32 0.13 -10.48
C VAL A 88 0.26 1.45 -9.69
N PHE A 89 1.13 1.60 -8.69
CA PHE A 89 1.22 2.85 -7.93
C PHE A 89 1.80 3.99 -8.77
N ASP A 90 2.80 3.71 -9.61
CA ASP A 90 3.39 4.70 -10.52
C ASP A 90 2.35 5.24 -11.49
N ASP A 91 1.60 4.36 -12.15
CA ASP A 91 0.48 4.74 -13.01
C ASP A 91 -0.55 5.58 -12.25
N TRP A 92 -0.83 5.23 -11.00
CA TRP A 92 -1.79 5.96 -10.16
C TRP A 92 -1.29 7.35 -9.77
N PHE A 93 -0.02 7.49 -9.39
CA PHE A 93 0.56 8.77 -8.96
C PHE A 93 0.63 9.79 -10.10
N HIS A 94 0.63 9.34 -11.35
CA HIS A 94 0.64 10.19 -12.54
C HIS A 94 -0.76 10.61 -13.03
N ARG A 95 -1.83 10.19 -12.34
CA ARG A 95 -3.19 10.60 -12.70
C ARG A 95 -3.56 11.94 -12.07
N ASP A 96 -4.32 12.73 -12.82
CA ASP A 96 -4.85 14.02 -12.35
C ASP A 96 -5.86 13.86 -11.19
N ASP A 97 -6.48 12.67 -11.07
CA ASP A 97 -7.41 12.29 -9.99
C ASP A 97 -6.71 11.53 -8.84
N TYR A 98 -5.39 11.69 -8.70
CA TYR A 98 -4.65 11.09 -7.60
C TYR A 98 -5.16 11.61 -6.25
N GLU A 99 -5.92 10.76 -5.56
CA GLU A 99 -6.44 11.02 -4.23
C GLU A 99 -5.72 10.17 -3.19
N ALA A 100 -4.79 10.78 -2.44
CA ALA A 100 -4.02 10.16 -1.36
C ALA A 100 -4.87 9.67 -0.16
N CYS A 101 -6.21 9.73 -0.24
CA CYS A 101 -7.09 9.31 0.84
C CYS A 101 -7.07 7.79 1.00
N THR A 102 -6.11 7.37 1.82
CA THR A 102 -5.87 6.01 2.25
C THR A 102 -6.54 5.74 3.59
N PHE A 103 -6.78 4.47 3.90
CA PHE A 103 -7.15 4.02 5.25
C PHE A 103 -6.24 4.60 6.35
N VAL A 104 -4.99 4.95 6.02
CA VAL A 104 -4.06 5.63 6.92
C VAL A 104 -4.59 7.01 7.34
N ASN A 105 -5.15 7.80 6.42
CA ASN A 105 -5.68 9.13 6.75
C ASN A 105 -6.86 9.02 7.70
N VAL A 106 -7.79 8.10 7.43
CA VAL A 106 -8.93 7.85 8.32
C VAL A 106 -8.47 7.33 9.68
N LEU A 107 -7.46 6.45 9.73
CA LEU A 107 -6.87 5.99 10.98
C LEU A 107 -6.24 7.14 11.78
N LEU A 108 -5.47 8.02 11.14
CA LEU A 108 -4.83 9.17 11.77
C LEU A 108 -5.86 10.20 12.25
N GLU A 109 -6.90 10.43 11.45
CA GLU A 109 -7.98 11.32 11.80
C GLU A 109 -8.74 10.74 13.00
N MET A 110 -9.35 9.56 12.85
CA MET A 110 -10.31 9.03 13.81
C MET A 110 -9.66 8.43 15.06
N GLY A 111 -8.41 7.97 14.95
CA GLY A 111 -7.70 7.25 16.00
C GLY A 111 -8.05 5.76 16.03
N ARG A 112 -7.08 4.94 16.47
CA ARG A 112 -7.14 3.46 16.43
C ARG A 112 -8.35 2.86 17.15
N ASP A 113 -8.79 3.49 18.24
CA ASP A 113 -9.90 2.99 19.07
C ASP A 113 -11.28 3.40 18.55
N HIS A 114 -11.35 4.27 17.55
CA HIS A 114 -12.60 4.63 16.90
C HIS A 114 -13.08 3.51 15.95
N PRO A 115 -14.39 3.23 15.79
CA PRO A 115 -14.89 2.23 14.83
C PRO A 115 -14.29 2.35 13.42
N LEU A 116 -14.24 3.56 12.85
CA LEU A 116 -13.61 3.82 11.55
C LEU A 116 -12.09 3.63 11.55
N GLY A 117 -11.42 3.87 12.67
CA GLY A 117 -9.99 3.60 12.83
C GLY A 117 -9.71 2.09 12.87
N ARG A 118 -10.55 1.32 13.56
CA ARG A 118 -10.47 -0.15 13.55
C ARG A 118 -10.73 -0.72 12.17
N ALA A 119 -11.79 -0.28 11.48
CA ALA A 119 -12.06 -0.69 10.10
C ALA A 119 -10.88 -0.36 9.18
N SER A 120 -10.26 0.82 9.36
CA SER A 120 -9.05 1.18 8.60
C SER A 120 -7.86 0.24 8.90
N CYS A 121 -7.67 -0.18 10.15
CA CYS A 121 -6.67 -1.20 10.48
C CYS A 121 -6.98 -2.55 9.83
N GLU A 122 -8.25 -2.96 9.78
CA GLU A 122 -8.69 -4.21 9.12
C GLU A 122 -8.44 -4.16 7.60
N HIS A 123 -8.75 -3.05 6.94
CA HIS A 123 -8.49 -2.90 5.50
C HIS A 123 -6.97 -2.88 5.18
N LEU A 124 -6.18 -2.23 6.03
CA LEU A 124 -4.71 -2.29 5.94
C LEU A 124 -4.18 -3.71 6.16
N GLU A 125 -4.87 -4.51 6.97
CA GLU A 125 -4.54 -5.92 7.16
C GLU A 125 -4.83 -6.74 5.90
N HIS A 126 -5.96 -6.53 5.23
CA HIS A 126 -6.28 -7.24 3.99
C HIS A 126 -5.27 -6.92 2.88
N ILE A 127 -4.83 -5.66 2.75
CA ILE A 127 -3.72 -5.27 1.86
C ILE A 127 -2.45 -6.05 2.22
N ARG A 128 -2.13 -6.14 3.51
CA ARG A 128 -0.97 -6.89 4.00
C ARG A 128 -1.07 -8.37 3.63
N GLN A 129 -2.24 -8.99 3.79
CA GLN A 129 -2.48 -10.39 3.45
C GLN A 129 -2.31 -10.67 1.94
N LEU A 130 -2.75 -9.74 1.08
CA LEU A 130 -2.52 -9.83 -0.37
C LEU A 130 -1.03 -9.89 -0.69
N VAL A 131 -0.23 -8.99 -0.11
CA VAL A 131 1.24 -8.99 -0.30
C VAL A 131 1.86 -10.27 0.24
N GLY A 132 1.44 -10.73 1.41
CA GLY A 132 1.93 -11.97 1.99
C GLY A 132 1.60 -13.20 1.16
N ARG A 133 0.44 -13.22 0.50
CA ARG A 133 0.06 -14.31 -0.39
C ARG A 133 0.93 -14.33 -1.66
N LEU A 134 1.18 -13.17 -2.27
CA LEU A 134 2.11 -13.06 -3.40
C LEU A 134 3.56 -13.44 -3.01
N ALA A 135 4.00 -13.07 -1.80
CA ALA A 135 5.30 -13.46 -1.27
C ALA A 135 5.42 -14.97 -1.01
N ALA A 136 4.36 -15.60 -0.52
CA ALA A 136 4.30 -17.05 -0.38
C ALA A 136 4.26 -17.77 -1.75
N GLU A 137 3.51 -17.24 -2.72
CA GLU A 137 3.51 -17.73 -4.11
C GLU A 137 4.91 -17.60 -4.75
N ALA A 138 5.69 -16.59 -4.36
CA ALA A 138 7.09 -16.39 -4.77
C ALA A 138 8.11 -17.23 -3.99
N GLU A 139 7.66 -18.11 -3.09
CA GLU A 139 8.50 -18.97 -2.26
C GLU A 139 9.54 -18.21 -1.42
N LEU A 140 9.22 -16.98 -1.00
CA LEU A 140 10.12 -16.19 -0.17
C LEU A 140 10.22 -16.76 1.25
N ASP A 141 11.42 -16.72 1.81
CA ASP A 141 11.67 -16.99 3.22
C ASP A 141 11.10 -15.87 4.09
N ARG A 142 10.76 -16.19 5.35
CA ARG A 142 10.31 -15.21 6.37
C ARG A 142 9.21 -14.27 5.84
N VAL A 143 8.22 -14.84 5.14
CA VAL A 143 7.12 -14.11 4.46
C VAL A 143 6.50 -13.01 5.31
N GLU A 144 6.26 -13.24 6.61
CA GLU A 144 5.65 -12.23 7.49
C GLU A 144 6.50 -10.95 7.60
N GLU A 145 7.81 -11.08 7.72
CA GLU A 145 8.74 -9.96 7.83
C GLU A 145 8.90 -9.21 6.51
N PHE A 146 9.00 -9.96 5.41
CA PHE A 146 8.95 -9.39 4.07
C PHE A 146 7.69 -8.53 3.90
N THR A 147 6.53 -9.11 4.27
CA THR A 147 5.22 -8.49 4.09
C THR A 147 5.09 -7.20 4.90
N LEU A 148 5.53 -7.22 6.17
CA LEU A 148 5.57 -6.03 7.03
C LEU A 148 6.43 -4.92 6.42
N SER A 149 7.63 -5.28 5.94
CA SER A 149 8.59 -4.34 5.37
C SER A 149 8.10 -3.78 4.03
N CYS A 150 7.58 -4.62 3.15
CA CYS A 150 7.01 -4.22 1.86
C CYS A 150 5.80 -3.31 2.05
N HIS A 151 4.92 -3.62 3.01
CA HIS A 151 3.79 -2.76 3.32
C HIS A 151 4.22 -1.38 3.87
N ILE A 152 5.37 -1.26 4.54
CA ILE A 152 5.95 0.05 4.89
C ILE A 152 6.35 0.80 3.62
N LEU A 153 7.05 0.16 2.68
CA LEU A 153 7.44 0.77 1.40
C LEU A 153 6.22 1.25 0.59
N MET A 154 5.16 0.45 0.55
CA MET A 154 3.90 0.81 -0.10
C MET A 154 3.26 2.05 0.52
N LYS A 155 3.13 2.11 1.85
CA LYS A 155 2.57 3.30 2.50
C LYS A 155 3.48 4.52 2.32
N GLY A 156 4.80 4.31 2.42
CA GLY A 156 5.80 5.34 2.22
C GLY A 156 5.72 5.95 0.83
N SER A 157 5.62 5.14 -0.24
CA SER A 157 5.51 5.68 -1.60
C SER A 157 4.26 6.52 -1.79
N ILE A 158 3.12 6.10 -1.23
CA ILE A 158 1.87 6.86 -1.31
C ILE A 158 2.02 8.21 -0.60
N ILE A 159 2.61 8.25 0.60
CA ILE A 159 2.82 9.51 1.31
C ILE A 159 3.79 10.43 0.56
N ASN A 160 4.89 9.91 0.02
CA ASN A 160 5.84 10.72 -0.76
C ASN A 160 5.19 11.26 -2.05
N ALA A 161 4.38 10.46 -2.74
CA ALA A 161 3.61 10.95 -3.89
C ALA A 161 2.66 12.10 -3.51
N ALA A 162 2.01 12.01 -2.34
CA ALA A 162 1.20 13.11 -1.79
C ALA A 162 2.00 14.37 -1.42
N GLU A 163 3.30 14.24 -1.14
CA GLU A 163 4.23 15.35 -0.96
C GLU A 163 4.67 15.99 -2.30
N GLY A 164 4.25 15.44 -3.44
CA GLY A 164 4.56 15.89 -4.79
C GLY A 164 5.65 15.07 -5.49
N ASP A 165 6.08 13.96 -4.90
CA ASP A 165 7.12 13.11 -5.44
C ASP A 165 6.55 11.97 -6.30
N ILE A 166 6.23 12.30 -7.57
CA ILE A 166 5.62 11.36 -8.52
C ILE A 166 6.49 10.11 -8.81
N GLU A 167 7.80 10.19 -8.54
CA GLU A 167 8.76 9.09 -8.75
C GLU A 167 8.87 8.14 -7.54
N ALA A 168 8.08 8.37 -6.49
CA ALA A 168 8.17 7.61 -5.24
C ALA A 168 7.90 6.11 -5.44
N ALA A 169 7.00 5.75 -6.37
CA ALA A 169 6.72 4.38 -6.74
C ALA A 169 7.96 3.68 -7.33
N SER A 170 8.62 4.32 -8.30
CA SER A 170 9.84 3.81 -8.94
C SER A 170 10.97 3.55 -7.93
N ARG A 171 11.21 4.48 -6.98
CA ARG A 171 12.20 4.26 -5.90
C ARG A 171 11.78 3.14 -4.96
N SER A 172 10.51 3.07 -4.56
CA SER A 172 10.03 1.97 -3.73
C SER A 172 10.10 0.62 -4.43
N LYS A 173 9.91 0.56 -5.75
CA LYS A 173 10.14 -0.65 -6.55
C LYS A 173 11.61 -1.10 -6.47
N ALA A 174 12.56 -0.18 -6.58
CA ALA A 174 13.98 -0.51 -6.43
C ALA A 174 14.28 -1.06 -5.04
N MET A 175 13.77 -0.43 -3.98
CA MET A 175 13.91 -0.93 -2.59
C MET A 175 13.24 -2.29 -2.39
N ALA A 176 12.09 -2.53 -3.04
CA ALA A 176 11.38 -3.80 -2.98
C ALA A 176 12.15 -4.92 -3.67
N ARG A 177 12.88 -4.65 -4.76
CA ARG A 177 13.80 -5.64 -5.38
C ARG A 177 14.87 -6.10 -4.40
N ASP A 178 15.51 -5.16 -3.71
CA ASP A 178 16.51 -5.50 -2.68
C ASP A 178 15.89 -6.27 -1.51
N LEU A 179 14.65 -5.94 -1.15
CA LEU A 179 13.92 -6.63 -0.11
C LEU A 179 13.57 -8.08 -0.53
N VAL A 180 13.13 -8.29 -1.77
CA VAL A 180 12.90 -9.62 -2.34
C VAL A 180 14.18 -10.43 -2.32
N ALA A 181 15.30 -9.88 -2.82
CA ALA A 181 16.58 -10.59 -2.86
C ALA A 181 17.05 -11.07 -1.48
N ARG A 182 16.80 -10.28 -0.42
CA ARG A 182 17.12 -10.67 0.97
C ARG A 182 16.25 -11.82 1.51
N HIS A 183 15.09 -12.04 0.92
CA HIS A 183 14.12 -13.07 1.32
C HIS A 183 14.02 -14.18 0.27
N GLN A 184 14.87 -14.19 -0.76
CA GLN A 184 14.97 -15.36 -1.61
C GLN A 184 15.47 -16.53 -0.77
N PRO A 185 14.88 -17.73 -0.93
CA PRO A 185 15.38 -18.90 -0.25
C PRO A 185 16.85 -19.05 -0.62
N VAL A 186 17.69 -19.30 0.38
CA VAL A 186 19.07 -19.71 0.10
C VAL A 186 18.94 -21.07 -0.55
N HIS A 187 18.83 -21.09 -1.88
CA HIS A 187 19.14 -22.28 -2.63
C HIS A 187 20.54 -22.61 -2.17
N ALA A 188 20.70 -23.76 -1.53
CA ALA A 188 22.00 -24.38 -1.42
C ALA A 188 22.43 -24.64 -2.87
N SER A 189 22.97 -23.61 -3.53
CA SER A 189 23.71 -23.76 -4.76
C SER A 189 24.79 -24.76 -4.36
N GLY A 190 24.67 -25.97 -4.89
CA GLY A 190 25.67 -27.00 -4.77
C GLY A 190 26.97 -26.47 -5.35
N SER A 191 27.77 -25.84 -4.50
CA SER A 191 29.08 -26.39 -4.24
C SER A 191 28.86 -27.30 -3.05
N SER A 192 28.65 -28.59 -3.31
CA SER A 192 28.77 -29.55 -2.22
C SER A 192 30.11 -29.28 -1.54
N HIS A 193 30.20 -29.41 -0.22
CA HIS A 193 31.48 -29.32 0.47
C HIS A 193 32.53 -30.21 -0.21
N ALA A 194 32.10 -31.30 -0.87
CA ALA A 194 32.92 -32.15 -1.72
C ALA A 194 33.52 -31.45 -2.95
N GLU A 195 32.79 -30.61 -3.70
CA GLU A 195 33.33 -29.90 -4.88
C GLU A 195 34.35 -28.82 -4.48
N HIS A 196 34.14 -28.17 -3.34
CA HIS A 196 35.10 -27.18 -2.82
C HIS A 196 36.36 -27.87 -2.28
N VAL A 197 36.21 -28.99 -1.58
CA VAL A 197 37.33 -29.83 -1.12
C VAL A 197 38.09 -30.43 -2.31
N GLU A 198 37.41 -30.86 -3.36
CA GLU A 198 38.02 -31.43 -4.58
C GLU A 198 38.81 -30.37 -5.36
N TRP A 199 38.30 -29.13 -5.47
CA TRP A 199 39.05 -28.01 -6.04
C TRP A 199 40.31 -27.66 -5.23
N LEU A 200 40.21 -27.63 -3.89
CA LEU A 200 41.34 -27.35 -3.00
C LEU A 200 42.43 -28.43 -3.11
N GLN A 201 42.02 -29.70 -3.17
CA GLN A 201 42.93 -30.85 -3.34
C GLN A 201 43.64 -30.82 -4.70
N LEU A 202 42.93 -30.49 -5.78
CA LEU A 202 43.52 -30.37 -7.14
C LEU A 202 44.60 -29.27 -7.22
N HIS A 203 44.51 -28.23 -6.39
CA HIS A 203 45.43 -27.09 -6.40
C HIS A 203 46.43 -27.11 -5.23
N GLY A 204 46.46 -28.19 -4.42
CA GLY A 204 47.40 -28.37 -3.31
C GLY A 204 47.20 -27.40 -2.15
N LEU A 205 45.99 -26.88 -1.98
CA LEU A 205 45.63 -25.93 -0.92
C LEU A 205 44.99 -26.68 0.25
N ASP A 206 45.43 -26.36 1.48
CA ASP A 206 44.92 -26.98 2.69
C ASP A 206 43.60 -26.31 3.12
N ALA A 207 42.56 -27.11 3.33
CA ALA A 207 41.22 -26.64 3.68
C ALA A 207 41.18 -25.96 5.06
N ASP A 208 42.13 -26.28 5.94
CA ASP A 208 42.22 -25.71 7.29
C ASP A 208 42.87 -24.32 7.34
N ALA A 209 43.37 -23.80 6.20
CA ALA A 209 44.08 -22.52 6.14
C ALA A 209 43.16 -21.28 6.15
N PHE A 210 41.85 -21.44 5.91
CA PHE A 210 40.89 -20.32 5.83
C PHE A 210 39.93 -20.31 7.02
N THR A 211 40.41 -19.90 8.18
CA THR A 211 39.53 -19.46 9.27
C THR A 211 39.17 -17.99 9.06
N PHE A 212 37.89 -17.73 8.78
CA PHE A 212 37.35 -16.38 8.64
C PHE A 212 37.30 -15.71 10.01
N SER A 213 38.32 -14.91 10.34
CA SER A 213 38.35 -14.08 11.55
C SER A 213 37.40 -12.91 11.36
N GLY A 214 36.22 -13.00 11.98
CA GLY A 214 35.24 -11.91 12.03
C GLY A 214 35.72 -10.78 12.92
N ALA A 215 35.96 -9.61 12.31
CA ALA A 215 35.90 -8.30 12.96
C ALA A 215 35.92 -7.20 11.89
N GLU A 216 34.74 -6.62 11.58
CA GLU A 216 34.70 -5.31 10.93
C GLU A 216 34.59 -4.20 11.99
N PRO A 217 35.34 -3.09 11.87
CA PRO A 217 35.28 -1.98 12.81
C PRO A 217 34.09 -1.05 12.52
N GLU A 218 33.41 -0.63 13.59
CA GLU A 218 32.32 0.36 13.58
C GLU A 218 32.73 1.68 12.91
N ARG A 219 31.84 2.24 12.07
CA ARG A 219 31.93 3.65 11.63
C ARG A 219 30.88 4.51 12.34
N PRO A 220 31.22 5.76 12.72
CA PRO A 220 30.30 6.64 13.42
C PRO A 220 29.30 7.30 12.46
N VAL A 221 28.03 7.31 12.88
CA VAL A 221 26.92 8.02 12.24
C VAL A 221 27.01 9.52 12.57
N GLN A 222 27.09 10.37 11.55
CA GLN A 222 26.90 11.81 11.68
C GLN A 222 25.46 12.18 11.30
N SER A 223 24.79 12.88 12.22
CA SER A 223 23.45 13.44 12.06
C SER A 223 23.48 14.79 11.33
N ALA A 224 22.50 15.02 10.46
CA ALA A 224 22.21 16.33 9.89
C ALA A 224 20.71 16.66 10.05
N PRO A 225 20.33 17.95 10.15
CA PRO A 225 19.06 18.36 10.73
C PRO A 225 17.91 18.50 9.71
N SER A 226 16.71 18.36 10.26
CA SER A 226 15.37 18.47 9.66
C SER A 226 15.11 19.81 8.96
N ALA A 227 14.51 19.76 7.77
CA ALA A 227 13.91 20.90 7.08
C ALA A 227 12.39 20.77 7.04
N ALA A 228 11.73 21.91 7.28
CA ALA A 228 10.31 22.06 7.55
C ALA A 228 9.40 21.81 6.33
N VAL A 229 8.30 21.09 6.58
CA VAL A 229 7.18 20.84 5.66
C VAL A 229 6.30 22.10 5.55
N ARG A 230 5.99 22.52 4.31
CA ARG A 230 4.97 23.55 4.01
C ARG A 230 3.65 22.87 3.61
N GLY A 231 2.54 23.45 4.05
CA GLY A 231 1.19 22.87 3.97
C GLY A 231 0.56 22.82 2.57
N PRO A 232 -0.63 22.20 2.46
CA PRO A 232 -1.18 21.77 1.18
C PRO A 232 -1.84 22.90 0.39
N VAL A 233 -1.69 22.80 -0.93
CA VAL A 233 -2.34 23.63 -1.95
C VAL A 233 -3.63 22.94 -2.38
N HIS A 234 -4.74 23.66 -2.33
CA HIS A 234 -6.04 23.22 -2.81
C HIS A 234 -6.03 22.97 -4.32
N ALA A 235 -6.63 21.86 -4.75
CA ALA A 235 -7.06 21.66 -6.14
C ALA A 235 -8.46 21.02 -6.14
N ASP A 236 -9.41 21.74 -6.74
CA ASP A 236 -10.71 21.23 -7.14
C ASP A 236 -10.49 20.19 -8.25
N ALA A 237 -10.97 18.96 -8.06
CA ALA A 237 -11.00 17.92 -9.09
C ALA A 237 -12.39 17.28 -9.16
N ASP A 238 -12.94 17.25 -10.38
CA ASP A 238 -14.23 16.69 -10.74
C ASP A 238 -14.29 15.17 -10.51
N VAL A 239 -15.24 14.74 -9.68
CA VAL A 239 -15.38 13.39 -9.10
C VAL A 239 -16.15 12.43 -10.03
N ALA A 240 -16.00 12.57 -11.35
CA ALA A 240 -16.86 11.86 -12.30
C ALA A 240 -16.46 10.39 -12.55
N TYR A 241 -15.27 9.94 -12.14
CA TYR A 241 -14.69 8.69 -12.64
C TYR A 241 -14.91 7.43 -11.79
N TYR A 242 -15.55 7.53 -10.61
CA TYR A 242 -15.86 6.34 -9.78
C TYR A 242 -17.06 5.51 -10.29
N LEU A 243 -17.66 5.89 -11.42
CA LEU A 243 -18.88 5.28 -11.96
C LEU A 243 -18.69 4.46 -13.27
N ASP A 244 -17.49 4.42 -13.86
CA ASP A 244 -17.28 3.77 -15.18
C ASP A 244 -16.67 2.36 -15.11
N PHE A 245 -16.43 1.78 -13.93
CA PHE A 245 -16.11 0.36 -13.82
C PHE A 245 -17.40 -0.46 -13.68
N ASP A 246 -18.16 -0.50 -14.77
CA ASP A 246 -19.25 -1.43 -14.96
C ASP A 246 -18.65 -2.85 -15.05
N LEU A 247 -19.13 -3.74 -14.17
CA LEU A 247 -18.80 -5.16 -14.18
C LEU A 247 -19.31 -5.79 -15.47
N ALA A 248 -18.39 -6.17 -16.35
CA ALA A 248 -18.61 -7.13 -17.42
C ALA A 248 -17.49 -8.18 -17.42
#